data_AF-A0A4P5YVZ8-F1
#
_entry.id   AF-A0A4P5YVZ8-F1
#
_cell.length_a   1.000
_cell.length_b   1.000
_cell.length_c   1.000
_cell.angle_alpha   90.00
_cell.angle_beta   90.00
_cell.angle_gamma   90.00
#
_symmetry.space_group_name_H-M   'P 1'
#
loop_
_entity.id
_entity.type
_entity.pdbx_description
1 polymer ?
#
loop_
_entity_poly.entity_id
_entity_poly.type
_entity_poly.pdbx_seq_one_letter_code
_entity_poly.pdbx_strand_id
1 'polypeptide(L)'
;MLNCNMISDFASKGLLRQLESPSVKLTDAKTGANAPMKRTEVVDDKIAFVEESLAKVRKLRQTDDTKDIVQASIALHEYVLPVYRNEYQQLAKLYDGGAAKAEIDGLASAISTKYGPGVAVLFDRLTTAGKAYAAKHDIKVRWDVRTSPAN
;
A
#
# COMPACT_ATOMS: atom_id res chain seq x y z
N MET A 1 0.43 -8.98 -13.48
CA MET A 1 1.27 -8.02 -12.73
C MET A 1 0.92 -8.17 -11.25
N LEU A 2 1.88 -8.54 -10.39
CA LEU A 2 1.69 -8.45 -8.94
C LEU A 2 1.55 -6.97 -8.61
N ASN A 3 0.36 -6.55 -8.18
CA ASN A 3 0.03 -5.14 -8.02
C ASN A 3 0.56 -4.61 -6.68
N CYS A 4 1.86 -4.76 -6.45
CA CYS A 4 2.55 -4.29 -5.24
C CYS A 4 2.87 -2.78 -5.28
N ASN A 5 2.57 -2.11 -6.40
CA ASN A 5 2.71 -0.65 -6.57
C ASN A 5 1.86 0.16 -5.57
N MET A 6 0.83 -0.42 -4.96
CA MET A 6 0.05 0.26 -3.92
C MET A 6 0.61 0.04 -2.50
N ILE A 7 1.50 -0.94 -2.33
CA ILE A 7 2.20 -1.21 -1.06
C ILE A 7 3.55 -0.45 -1.02
N SER A 8 4.09 -0.02 -2.16
CA SER A 8 5.31 0.81 -2.18
C SER A 8 5.13 2.15 -1.47
N ASP A 9 3.89 2.63 -1.33
CA ASP A 9 3.57 3.84 -0.55
C ASP A 9 3.33 3.55 0.94
N PHE A 10 3.36 2.28 1.37
CA PHE A 10 3.19 1.89 2.77
C PHE A 10 4.33 2.43 3.63
N ALA A 11 4.00 3.08 4.74
CA ALA A 11 4.95 3.78 5.62
C ALA A 11 5.74 4.92 4.92
N SER A 12 5.27 5.40 3.77
CA SER A 12 5.84 6.57 3.10
C SER A 12 4.99 7.83 3.34
N LYS A 13 5.59 9.01 3.10
CA LYS A 13 4.86 10.30 3.09
C LYS A 13 3.72 10.35 2.05
N GLY A 14 3.70 9.44 1.07
CA GLY A 14 2.68 9.39 0.03
C GLY A 14 1.28 9.09 0.58
N LEU A 15 1.19 8.15 1.52
CA LEU A 15 -0.09 7.81 2.15
C LEU A 15 -0.60 8.96 3.03
N LEU A 16 0.29 9.64 3.75
CA LEU A 16 -0.06 10.84 4.52
C LEU A 16 -0.61 11.94 3.62
N ARG A 17 0.04 12.19 2.48
CA ARG A 17 -0.42 13.20 1.53
C ARG A 17 -1.81 12.88 0.95
N GLN A 18 -2.11 11.60 0.72
CA GLN A 18 -3.45 11.16 0.32
C GLN A 18 -4.50 11.33 1.44
N LEU A 19 -4.10 11.14 2.70
CA LEU A 19 -5.00 11.39 3.84
C LEU A 19 -5.17 12.89 4.11
N GLU A 20 -4.15 13.72 3.89
CA GLU A 20 -4.27 15.18 3.96
C GLU A 20 -5.20 15.71 2.85
N SER A 21 -5.10 15.16 1.63
CA SER A 21 -5.90 15.53 0.46
C SER A 21 -6.69 14.33 -0.10
N PRO A 22 -7.82 13.94 0.52
CA PRO A 22 -8.60 12.79 0.10
C PRO A 22 -9.28 13.07 -1.25
N SER A 23 -9.48 12.00 -2.02
CA SER A 23 -10.26 12.09 -3.25
C SER A 23 -11.69 12.53 -2.97
N VAL A 24 -12.30 13.19 -3.95
CA VAL A 24 -13.72 13.53 -3.90
C VAL A 24 -14.55 12.37 -4.44
N LYS A 25 -15.61 12.02 -3.75
CA LYS A 25 -16.64 11.10 -4.24
C LYS A 25 -17.80 11.87 -4.86
N LEU A 26 -18.38 11.29 -5.89
CA LEU A 26 -19.65 11.75 -6.45
C LEU A 26 -20.76 11.41 -5.45
N THR A 27 -21.39 12.42 -4.86
CA THR A 27 -22.50 12.23 -3.92
C THR A 27 -23.85 12.19 -4.62
N ASP A 28 -23.95 12.77 -5.82
CA ASP A 28 -25.15 12.72 -6.64
C ASP A 28 -24.78 12.70 -8.13
N ALA A 29 -25.11 11.58 -8.78
CA ALA A 29 -24.81 11.36 -10.20
C ALA A 29 -25.68 12.17 -11.16
N LYS A 30 -26.82 12.70 -10.71
CA LYS A 30 -27.72 13.51 -11.55
C LYS A 30 -27.39 14.99 -11.51
N THR A 31 -26.89 15.49 -10.38
CA THR A 31 -26.52 16.90 -10.20
C THR A 31 -25.02 17.15 -10.35
N GLY A 32 -24.20 16.09 -10.37
CA GLY A 32 -22.74 16.20 -10.41
C GLY A 32 -22.17 16.74 -9.10
N ALA A 33 -22.88 16.55 -7.98
CA ALA A 33 -22.42 16.99 -6.67
C ALA A 33 -21.31 16.06 -6.16
N ASN A 34 -20.29 16.66 -5.56
CA ASN A 34 -19.10 15.96 -5.07
C ASN A 34 -18.90 16.30 -3.59
N ALA A 35 -18.42 15.35 -2.81
CA ALA A 35 -17.94 15.62 -1.45
C ALA A 35 -16.56 14.96 -1.24
N PRO A 36 -15.67 15.57 -0.44
CA PRO A 36 -14.44 14.90 -0.03
C PRO A 36 -14.79 13.60 0.69
N MET A 37 -14.10 12.51 0.33
CA MET A 37 -14.22 11.25 1.08
C MET A 37 -13.69 11.44 2.50
N LYS A 38 -14.29 10.72 3.44
CA LYS A 38 -13.71 10.59 4.78
C LYS A 38 -12.39 9.84 4.68
N ARG A 39 -11.43 10.18 5.52
CA ARG A 39 -10.13 9.50 5.54
C ARG A 39 -10.29 8.05 5.96
N THR A 40 -11.29 7.77 6.80
CA THR A 40 -11.71 6.39 7.14
C THR A 40 -12.15 5.61 5.90
N GLU A 41 -12.99 6.20 5.03
CA GLU A 41 -13.39 5.57 3.76
C GLU A 41 -12.18 5.30 2.85
N VAL A 42 -11.23 6.24 2.76
CA VAL A 42 -9.99 6.06 1.98
C VAL A 42 -9.15 4.89 2.50
N VAL A 43 -9.07 4.72 3.82
CA VAL A 43 -8.35 3.58 4.43
C VAL A 43 -9.11 2.27 4.23
N ASP A 44 -10.43 2.28 4.36
CA ASP A 44 -11.27 1.09 4.15
C ASP A 44 -11.18 0.60 2.70
N ASP A 45 -11.19 1.51 1.72
CA ASP A 45 -10.98 1.18 0.30
C ASP A 45 -9.60 0.55 0.06
N LYS A 46 -8.56 1.07 0.72
CA LYS A 46 -7.21 0.47 0.65
C LYS A 46 -7.18 -0.93 1.28
N ILE A 47 -7.85 -1.14 2.41
CA ILE A 47 -7.97 -2.46 3.03
C ILE A 47 -8.64 -3.43 2.06
N ALA A 48 -9.78 -3.05 1.48
CA ALA A 48 -10.51 -3.87 0.52
C ALA A 48 -9.65 -4.21 -0.70
N PHE A 49 -8.91 -3.24 -1.24
CA PHE A 49 -8.00 -3.47 -2.36
C PHE A 49 -6.85 -4.43 -2.01
N VAL A 50 -6.23 -4.27 -0.84
CA VAL A 50 -5.15 -5.16 -0.38
C VAL A 50 -5.69 -6.57 -0.17
N GLU A 51 -6.90 -6.73 0.34
CA GLU A 51 -7.56 -8.03 0.48
C GLU A 51 -7.86 -8.69 -0.86
N GLU A 52 -8.39 -7.92 -1.81
CA GLU A 52 -8.65 -8.41 -3.16
C GLU A 52 -7.35 -8.81 -3.87
N SER A 53 -6.29 -8.02 -3.71
CA SER A 53 -4.95 -8.32 -4.20
C SER A 53 -4.40 -9.60 -3.57
N LEU A 54 -4.52 -9.77 -2.25
CA LEU A 54 -4.13 -10.99 -1.55
C LEU A 54 -4.91 -12.20 -2.06
N ALA A 55 -6.22 -12.07 -2.26
CA ALA A 55 -7.06 -13.13 -2.80
C ALA A 55 -6.65 -13.51 -4.23
N LYS A 56 -6.31 -12.53 -5.07
CA LYS A 56 -5.77 -12.75 -6.42
C LYS A 56 -4.43 -13.48 -6.37
N VAL A 57 -3.51 -13.04 -5.51
CA VAL A 57 -2.17 -13.66 -5.35
C VAL A 57 -2.29 -15.10 -4.87
N ARG A 58 -3.19 -15.38 -3.91
CA ARG A 58 -3.44 -16.76 -3.43
C ARG A 58 -4.02 -17.69 -4.50
N LYS A 59 -4.73 -17.14 -5.49
CA LYS A 59 -5.27 -17.87 -6.65
C LYS A 59 -4.25 -18.06 -7.78
N LEU A 60 -3.09 -17.42 -7.71
CA LEU A 60 -2.03 -17.62 -8.71
C LEU A 60 -1.51 -19.05 -8.61
N ARG A 61 -1.30 -19.67 -9.78
CA ARG A 61 -0.70 -20.99 -9.86
C ARG A 61 0.72 -20.93 -9.32
N GLN A 62 0.96 -21.67 -8.24
CA GLN A 62 2.29 -21.88 -7.69
C GLN A 62 2.98 -22.98 -8.52
N THR A 63 3.96 -22.58 -9.31
CA THR A 63 4.94 -23.48 -9.92
C THR A 63 6.25 -23.35 -9.14
N ASP A 64 7.21 -24.24 -9.37
CA ASP A 64 8.51 -24.16 -8.70
C ASP A 64 9.21 -22.81 -8.93
N ASP A 65 8.96 -22.15 -10.07
CA ASP A 65 9.51 -20.83 -10.37
C ASP A 65 8.72 -19.66 -9.76
N THR A 66 7.40 -19.79 -9.56
CA THR A 66 6.57 -18.68 -9.03
C THR A 66 6.34 -18.75 -7.53
N LYS A 67 6.62 -19.90 -6.89
CA LYS A 67 6.34 -20.16 -5.48
C LYS A 67 6.94 -19.10 -4.56
N ASP A 68 8.21 -18.77 -4.74
CA ASP A 68 8.91 -17.80 -3.89
C ASP A 68 8.33 -16.39 -4.01
N ILE A 69 7.95 -15.97 -5.21
CA ILE A 69 7.31 -14.66 -5.45
C ILE A 69 5.91 -14.63 -4.83
N VAL A 70 5.12 -15.68 -5.06
CA VAL A 70 3.76 -15.76 -4.54
C VAL A 70 3.79 -15.75 -3.01
N GLN A 71 4.68 -16.52 -2.39
CA GLN A 71 4.85 -16.55 -0.93
C GLN A 71 5.35 -15.22 -0.37
N ALA A 72 6.36 -14.60 -0.98
CA ALA A 72 6.85 -13.28 -0.56
C ALA A 72 5.74 -12.22 -0.66
N SER A 73 4.93 -12.27 -1.70
CA SER A 73 3.79 -11.36 -1.88
C SER A 73 2.71 -11.60 -0.83
N ILE A 74 2.36 -12.85 -0.54
CA ILE A 74 1.38 -13.18 0.52
C ILE A 74 1.88 -12.64 1.87
N ALA A 75 3.15 -12.89 2.21
CA ALA A 75 3.75 -12.43 3.46
C ALA A 75 3.72 -10.89 3.58
N LEU A 76 4.01 -10.17 2.48
CA LEU A 76 3.91 -8.72 2.46
C LEU A 76 2.47 -8.23 2.73
N HIS A 77 1.48 -8.82 2.05
CA HIS A 77 0.07 -8.43 2.22
C HIS A 77 -0.44 -8.75 3.64
N GLU A 78 -0.11 -9.92 4.18
CA GLU A 78 -0.50 -10.34 5.54
C GLU A 78 0.14 -9.48 6.62
N TYR A 79 1.34 -8.95 6.37
CA TYR A 79 2.01 -8.04 7.29
C TYR A 79 1.37 -6.65 7.31
N VAL A 80 0.98 -6.11 6.15
CA VAL A 80 0.43 -4.74 6.06
C VAL A 80 -1.06 -4.64 6.41
N LEU A 81 -1.84 -5.69 6.17
CA LEU A 81 -3.28 -5.75 6.46
C LEU A 81 -3.67 -5.37 7.90
N PRO A 82 -3.07 -5.99 8.94
CA PRO A 82 -3.42 -5.66 10.32
C PRO A 82 -3.00 -4.23 10.69
N VAL A 83 -1.95 -3.69 10.07
CA VAL A 83 -1.52 -2.30 10.29
C VAL A 83 -2.52 -1.32 9.67
N TYR A 84 -3.01 -1.62 8.46
CA TYR A 84 -4.07 -0.82 7.84
C TYR A 84 -5.35 -0.81 8.67
N ARG A 85 -5.79 -2.00 9.11
CA ARG A 85 -7.02 -2.18 9.90
C ARG A 85 -6.95 -1.55 11.29
N ASN A 86 -5.77 -1.45 11.90
CA ASN A 86 -5.63 -0.88 13.24
C ASN A 86 -5.06 0.54 13.20
N GLU A 87 -3.76 0.66 12.92
CA GLU A 87 -3.01 1.89 13.12
C GLU A 87 -3.42 2.97 12.10
N TYR A 88 -3.54 2.62 10.81
CA TYR A 88 -4.01 3.59 9.81
C TYR A 88 -5.50 3.93 9.94
N GLN A 89 -6.32 3.00 10.43
CA GLN A 89 -7.72 3.31 10.71
C GLN A 89 -7.86 4.29 11.89
N GLN A 90 -6.99 4.17 12.90
CA GLN A 90 -6.89 5.17 13.98
C GLN A 90 -6.40 6.52 13.45
N LEU A 91 -5.35 6.52 12.62
CA LEU A 91 -4.84 7.74 11.99
C LEU A 91 -5.92 8.44 11.16
N ALA A 92 -6.70 7.69 10.38
CA ALA A 92 -7.81 8.21 9.61
C ALA A 92 -8.91 8.82 10.48
N LYS A 93 -9.22 8.20 11.63
CA LYS A 93 -10.17 8.76 12.61
C LYS A 93 -9.67 10.08 13.20
N LEU A 94 -8.36 10.22 13.43
CA LEU A 94 -7.77 11.49 13.89
C LEU A 94 -7.93 12.60 12.83
N TYR A 95 -7.72 12.27 11.55
CA TYR A 95 -7.98 13.20 10.45
C TYR A 95 -9.46 13.61 10.36
N ASP A 96 -10.38 12.64 10.41
CA ASP A 96 -11.82 12.91 10.32
C ASP A 96 -12.36 13.65 11.57
N GLY A 97 -11.72 13.45 12.72
CA GLY A 97 -12.03 14.13 13.98
C GLY A 97 -11.39 15.51 14.14
N GLY A 98 -10.54 15.95 13.20
CA GLY A 98 -9.88 17.26 13.26
C GLY A 98 -8.81 17.37 14.36
N ALA A 99 -8.14 16.26 14.69
CA ALA A 99 -7.06 16.25 15.69
C ALA A 99 -5.90 17.19 15.31
N ALA A 100 -5.05 17.54 16.29
CA ALA A 100 -3.93 18.43 16.03
C ALA A 100 -2.92 17.78 15.07
N LYS A 101 -2.35 18.59 14.17
CA LYS A 101 -1.35 18.10 13.20
C LYS A 101 -0.19 17.37 13.87
N ALA A 102 0.23 17.82 15.05
CA ALA A 102 1.28 17.17 15.84
C ALA A 102 0.92 15.75 16.29
N GLU A 103 -0.35 15.48 16.64
CA GLU A 103 -0.81 14.14 17.03
C GLU A 103 -0.87 13.21 15.82
N ILE A 104 -1.36 13.73 14.70
CA ILE A 104 -1.42 13.03 13.41
C ILE A 104 -0.01 12.66 12.93
N ASP A 105 0.89 13.63 12.90
CA ASP A 105 2.29 13.44 12.46
C ASP A 105 3.03 12.50 13.43
N GLY A 106 2.75 12.58 14.73
CA GLY A 106 3.29 11.69 15.76
C GLY A 106 2.89 10.23 15.54
N LEU A 107 1.59 9.96 15.37
CA LEU A 107 1.11 8.60 15.10
C LEU A 107 1.64 8.09 13.76
N ALA A 108 1.64 8.92 12.72
CA ALA A 108 2.16 8.55 11.42
C ALA A 108 3.66 8.18 11.45
N SER A 109 4.46 8.97 12.18
CA SER A 109 5.88 8.69 12.40
C SER A 109 6.10 7.40 13.20
N ALA A 110 5.27 7.15 14.21
CA ALA A 110 5.31 5.91 14.99
C ALA A 110 5.03 4.68 14.11
N ILE A 111 4.01 4.75 13.24
CA ILE A 111 3.68 3.68 12.29
C ILE A 111 4.87 3.44 11.34
N SER A 112 5.43 4.51 10.76
CA SER A 112 6.57 4.40 9.85
C SER A 112 7.79 3.80 10.52
N THR A 113 8.09 4.20 11.75
CA THR A 113 9.28 3.73 12.49
C THR A 113 9.12 2.27 12.92
N LYS A 114 7.91 1.89 13.37
CA LYS A 114 7.62 0.55 13.87
C LYS A 114 7.50 -0.49 12.75
N TYR A 115 6.84 -0.14 11.65
CA TYR A 115 6.50 -1.09 10.58
C TYR A 115 7.33 -0.93 9.31
N GLY A 116 7.92 0.25 9.08
CA GLY A 116 8.72 0.56 7.90
C GLY A 116 9.88 -0.41 7.66
N PRO A 117 10.73 -0.73 8.65
CA PRO A 117 11.82 -1.69 8.46
C PRO A 117 11.34 -3.08 8.05
N GLY A 118 10.24 -3.57 8.65
CA GLY A 118 9.66 -4.87 8.32
C GLY A 118 9.13 -4.92 6.89
N VAL A 119 8.46 -3.85 6.45
CA VAL A 119 7.98 -3.73 5.07
C VAL A 119 9.15 -3.64 4.08
N ALA A 120 10.19 -2.88 4.39
CA ALA A 120 11.38 -2.78 3.53
C ALA A 120 12.04 -4.15 3.29
N VAL A 121 12.19 -4.96 4.35
CA VAL A 121 12.74 -6.32 4.24
C VAL A 121 11.84 -7.24 3.40
N LEU A 122 10.53 -7.18 3.59
CA LEU A 122 9.58 -7.98 2.81
C LEU A 122 9.55 -7.55 1.34
N PHE A 123 9.64 -6.25 1.07
CA PHE A 123 9.68 -5.69 -0.27
C PHE A 123 10.98 -6.04 -1.00
N ASP A 124 12.11 -6.03 -0.29
CA ASP A 124 13.41 -6.44 -0.84
C ASP A 124 13.44 -7.94 -1.18
N ARG A 125 12.86 -8.78 -0.31
CA ARG A 125 12.66 -10.22 -0.60
C ARG A 125 11.80 -10.44 -1.84
N LEU A 126 10.68 -9.72 -1.95
CA LEU A 126 9.82 -9.80 -3.12
C LEU A 126 10.54 -9.33 -4.39
N THR A 127 11.30 -8.24 -4.31
CA THR A 127 12.07 -7.70 -5.43
C THR A 127 13.16 -8.67 -5.87
N THR A 128 13.86 -9.29 -4.92
CA THR A 128 14.90 -10.29 -5.19
C THR A 128 14.32 -11.54 -5.84
N ALA A 129 13.20 -12.07 -5.32
CA ALA A 129 12.49 -13.19 -5.94
C ALA A 129 11.99 -12.81 -7.35
N GLY A 130 11.46 -11.59 -7.51
CA GLY A 130 11.02 -11.03 -8.78
C GLY A 130 12.14 -10.95 -9.82
N LYS A 131 13.35 -10.52 -9.42
CA LYS A 131 14.54 -10.48 -10.28
C LYS A 131 14.95 -11.87 -10.75
N ALA A 132 14.98 -12.85 -9.84
CA ALA A 132 15.34 -14.23 -10.19
C ALA A 132 14.36 -14.83 -11.20
N TYR A 133 13.06 -14.60 -11.03
CA TYR A 133 12.03 -15.03 -11.97
C TYR A 133 12.12 -14.32 -13.32
N ALA A 134 12.30 -13.00 -13.31
CA ALA A 134 12.43 -12.23 -14.55
C ALA A 134 13.64 -12.69 -15.38
N ALA A 135 14.77 -12.98 -14.73
CA ALA A 135 15.95 -13.52 -15.38
C ALA A 135 15.70 -14.92 -15.99
N LYS A 136 14.97 -15.80 -15.28
CA LYS A 136 14.63 -17.15 -15.76
C LYS A 136 13.65 -17.15 -16.94
N HIS A 137 12.73 -16.18 -16.99
CA HIS A 137 11.67 -16.11 -18.00
C HIS A 137 11.94 -15.08 -19.11
N ASP A 138 13.18 -14.57 -19.22
CA ASP A 138 13.60 -13.54 -20.17
C ASP A 138 12.70 -12.29 -20.18
N ILE A 139 12.16 -11.96 -19.01
CA ILE A 139 11.32 -10.78 -18.83
C ILE A 139 12.23 -9.58 -18.66
N LYS A 140 12.28 -8.71 -19.67
CA LYS A 140 13.01 -7.43 -19.61
C LYS A 140 12.32 -6.44 -18.67
N VAL A 141 12.59 -6.57 -17.38
CA VAL A 141 12.14 -5.62 -16.36
C VAL A 141 13.13 -4.45 -16.30
N ARG A 142 12.63 -3.23 -16.47
CA ARG A 142 13.39 -2.01 -16.20
C ARG A 142 13.40 -1.76 -14.70
N TRP A 143 14.45 -2.21 -14.02
CA TRP A 143 14.62 -2.02 -12.59
C TRP A 143 15.05 -0.59 -12.22
N ASP A 144 15.63 0.13 -13.18
CA ASP A 144 16.24 1.46 -13.02
C ASP A 144 15.29 2.60 -13.42
N VAL A 145 14.02 2.50 -13.04
CA VAL A 145 13.10 3.63 -13.20
C VAL A 145 13.36 4.59 -12.05
N ARG A 146 14.24 5.59 -12.29
CA ARG A 146 14.31 6.82 -11.48
C ARG A 146 12.95 7.51 -11.55
N THR A 147 12.08 7.25 -10.56
CA THR A 147 10.76 7.91 -10.45
C THR A 147 10.80 9.27 -9.76
N SER A 148 11.98 9.73 -9.34
CA SER A 148 12.21 11.11 -8.88
C SER A 148 13.25 11.78 -9.77
N PRO A 149 13.02 13.03 -10.23
CA PRO A 149 14.09 13.81 -10.82
C PRO A 149 15.19 13.98 -9.78
N ALA A 150 16.44 13.81 -10.20
CA ALA A 150 17.58 14.19 -9.40
C ALA A 150 17.49 15.72 -9.20
N ASN A 151 17.34 16.15 -7.94
CA ASN A 151 17.73 17.50 -7.56
C ASN A 151 19.25 17.62 -7.59
#